data_AF-A0A0P1GB47-F1
#
_entry.id   AF-A0A0P1GB47-F1
#
_cell.length_a   1.000
_cell.length_b   1.000
_cell.length_c   1.000
_cell.angle_alpha   90.00
_cell.angle_beta   90.00
_cell.angle_gamma   90.00
#
_symmetry.space_group_name_H-M   'P 1'
#
loop_
_entity.id
_entity.type
_entity.pdbx_description
1 polymer ?
#
loop_
_entity_poly.entity_id
_entity_poly.type
_entity_poly.pdbx_seq_one_letter_code
_entity_poly.pdbx_strand_id
1 'polypeptide(L)'
;MALRLCLERIAPVRKDAPVQFALPEMSSAEDAAKAAASVLAAVSDGELTPSEGAHVMSLIETYRRTLELSELEARVIALEQGHAA
;
A
#
# COMPACT_ATOMS: atom_id res chain seq x y z
N MET A 1 -8.79 -34.28 15.96
CA MET A 1 -8.16 -33.59 14.81
C MET A 1 -9.08 -33.43 13.60
N ALA A 2 -10.08 -34.30 13.37
CA ALA A 2 -11.03 -34.14 12.27
C ALA A 2 -11.86 -32.85 12.33
N LEU A 3 -12.31 -32.44 13.52
CA LEU A 3 -13.10 -31.21 13.72
C LEU A 3 -12.41 -29.93 13.23
N ARG A 4 -11.08 -29.80 13.43
CA ARG A 4 -10.32 -28.62 12.98
C ARG A 4 -10.23 -28.52 11.46
N LEU A 5 -9.98 -29.66 10.80
CA LEU A 5 -9.99 -29.79 9.33
C LEU A 5 -11.39 -29.54 8.73
N CYS A 6 -12.45 -30.00 9.40
CA CYS A 6 -13.83 -29.74 8.98
C CYS A 6 -14.17 -28.24 9.08
N LEU A 7 -13.74 -27.56 10.15
CA LEU A 7 -13.98 -26.13 10.35
C LEU A 7 -13.21 -25.27 9.34
N GLU A 8 -11.96 -25.60 9.02
CA GLU A 8 -11.15 -24.90 8.00
C GLU A 8 -11.76 -25.00 6.58
N ARG A 9 -12.55 -26.04 6.30
CA ARG A 9 -13.24 -26.23 5.01
C ARG A 9 -14.62 -25.56 4.92
N ILE A 10 -15.34 -25.47 6.05
CA ILE A 10 -16.69 -24.90 6.10
C ILE A 10 -16.66 -23.37 6.15
N ALA A 11 -15.68 -22.81 6.86
CA ALA A 11 -15.44 -21.38 6.93
C ALA A 11 -13.95 -21.13 6.62
N PRO A 12 -13.56 -21.09 5.33
CA PRO A 12 -12.19 -20.75 4.98
C PRO A 12 -11.85 -19.40 5.64
N VAL A 13 -10.69 -19.32 6.30
CA VAL A 13 -10.16 -18.05 6.83
C VAL A 13 -10.27 -17.04 5.69
N ARG A 14 -11.03 -15.96 5.89
CA ARG A 14 -11.21 -14.92 4.88
C ARG A 14 -9.83 -14.36 4.56
N LYS A 15 -9.25 -14.80 3.45
CA LYS A 15 -7.89 -14.42 3.03
C LYS A 15 -7.78 -12.93 2.71
N ASP A 16 -8.90 -12.31 2.32
CA ASP A 16 -8.98 -10.91 1.90
C ASP A 16 -10.07 -10.17 2.70
N ALA A 17 -10.00 -10.22 4.03
CA ALA A 17 -10.84 -9.34 4.83
C ALA A 17 -10.42 -7.88 4.57
N PRO A 18 -11.37 -6.92 4.48
CA PRO A 18 -11.02 -5.51 4.39
C PRO A 18 -10.18 -5.08 5.59
N VAL A 19 -9.05 -4.43 5.32
CA VAL A 19 -8.20 -3.82 6.34
C VAL A 19 -8.76 -2.43 6.66
N GLN A 20 -9.11 -2.17 7.92
CA GLN A 20 -9.43 -0.82 8.39
C GLN A 20 -8.15 -0.16 8.88
N PHE A 21 -7.72 0.86 8.16
CA PHE A 21 -6.50 1.61 8.46
C PHE A 21 -6.68 3.05 8.00
N ALA A 22 -6.34 4.01 8.85
CA ALA A 22 -6.35 5.42 8.51
C ALA A 22 -5.10 5.75 7.67
N LEU A 23 -5.20 5.53 6.36
CA LEU A 23 -4.15 5.89 5.41
C LEU A 23 -4.15 7.42 5.22
N PRO A 24 -3.05 8.14 5.53
CA PRO A 24 -2.94 9.55 5.23
C PRO A 24 -2.99 9.80 3.71
N GLU A 25 -3.44 10.99 3.31
CA GLU A 25 -3.40 11.40 1.90
C GLU A 25 -1.97 11.36 1.36
N MET A 26 -1.82 10.90 0.12
CA MET A 26 -0.52 10.75 -0.53
C MET A 26 -0.51 11.51 -1.84
N SER A 27 0.40 12.47 -1.96
CA SER A 27 0.61 13.27 -3.17
C SER A 27 2.08 13.38 -3.57
N SER A 28 2.97 12.76 -2.78
CA SER A 28 4.41 12.83 -2.94
C SER A 28 5.11 11.60 -2.34
N ALA A 29 6.40 11.44 -2.63
CA ALA A 29 7.24 10.43 -1.98
C ALA A 29 7.38 10.67 -0.47
N GLU A 30 7.35 11.93 -0.01
CA GLU A 30 7.37 12.24 1.42
C GLU A 30 6.09 11.74 2.12
N ASP A 31 4.94 11.91 1.47
CA ASP A 31 3.68 11.41 2.01
C ASP A 31 3.65 9.89 2.06
N ALA A 32 4.28 9.21 1.09
CA ALA A 32 4.45 7.75 1.14
C ALA A 32 5.27 7.31 2.37
N ALA A 33 6.30 8.07 2.76
CA ALA A 33 7.06 7.80 3.97
C ALA A 33 6.21 8.01 5.24
N LYS A 34 5.38 9.07 5.28
CA LYS A 34 4.43 9.30 6.39
C LYS A 34 3.40 8.17 6.48
N ALA A 35 2.86 7.71 5.35
CA ALA A 35 1.96 6.57 5.29
C ALA A 35 2.62 5.29 5.82
N ALA A 36 3.85 5.00 5.39
CA ALA A 36 4.61 3.85 5.89
C ALA A 36 4.85 3.91 7.40
N ALA A 37 5.16 5.09 7.94
CA ALA A 37 5.30 5.30 9.38
C ALA A 37 3.98 5.03 10.13
N SER A 38 2.85 5.49 9.60
CA SER A 38 1.52 5.20 10.17
C SER A 38 1.20 3.71 10.17
N VAL A 39 1.60 2.96 9.13
CA VAL A 39 1.45 1.50 9.10
C VAL A 39 2.30 0.83 10.18
N LEU A 40 3.55 1.25 10.35
CA LEU A 40 4.44 0.70 11.38
C LEU A 40 3.89 0.94 12.79
N ALA A 41 3.32 2.12 13.03
CA ALA A 41 2.67 2.44 14.30
C ALA A 41 1.47 1.51 14.55
N ALA A 42 0.55 1.40 13.59
CA ALA A 42 -0.63 0.54 13.71
C ALA A 42 -0.27 -0.95 13.92
N VAL A 43 0.81 -1.44 13.31
CA VAL A 43 1.32 -2.80 13.57
C VAL A 43 1.89 -2.93 14.98
N SER A 44 2.62 -1.91 15.45
CA SER A 44 3.24 -1.91 16.78
C SER A 44 2.20 -1.84 17.89
N ASP A 45 1.09 -1.12 17.65
CA ASP A 45 -0.04 -0.98 18.57
C ASP A 45 -1.01 -2.18 18.53
N GLY A 46 -0.84 -3.08 17.55
CA GLY A 46 -1.65 -4.29 17.38
C GLY A 46 -2.99 -4.06 16.69
N GLU A 47 -3.22 -2.88 16.10
CA GLU A 47 -4.38 -2.59 15.25
C GLU A 47 -4.31 -3.33 13.92
N LEU A 48 -3.09 -3.51 13.40
CA LEU A 48 -2.80 -4.34 12.24
C LEU A 48 -1.92 -5.53 12.63
N THR A 49 -2.17 -6.67 12.01
CA THR A 49 -1.19 -7.76 12.02
C THR A 49 0.03 -7.41 11.16
N PRO A 50 1.20 -8.02 11.41
CA PRO A 50 2.37 -7.83 10.55
C PRO A 50 2.11 -8.17 9.07
N SER A 51 1.27 -9.17 8.81
CA SER A 51 0.90 -9.57 7.44
C SER A 51 0.03 -8.51 6.75
N GLU A 52 -0.96 -7.95 7.45
CA GLU A 52 -1.77 -6.85 6.92
C GLU A 52 -0.92 -5.60 6.68
N GLY A 53 -0.02 -5.26 7.61
CA GLY A 53 0.91 -4.15 7.44
C GLY A 53 1.79 -4.32 6.20
N ALA A 54 2.34 -5.52 5.98
CA ALA A 54 3.12 -5.82 4.78
C ALA A 54 2.31 -5.66 3.48
N HIS A 55 1.04 -6.09 3.48
CA HIS A 55 0.15 -5.90 2.33
C HIS A 55 -0.12 -4.42 2.05
N VAL A 56 -0.42 -3.62 3.09
CA VAL A 56 -0.64 -2.17 2.93
C VAL A 56 0.62 -1.45 2.46
N MET A 57 1.81 -1.81 2.99
CA MET A 57 3.08 -1.24 2.53
C MET A 57 3.33 -1.51 1.04
N SER A 58 2.97 -2.68 0.53
CA SER A 58 3.09 -3.01 -0.89
C SER A 58 2.22 -2.10 -1.78
N LEU A 59 1.00 -1.77 -1.31
CA LEU A 59 0.13 -0.82 -2.01
C LEU A 59 0.71 0.60 -2.02
N ILE A 60 1.25 1.06 -0.88
CA ILE A 60 1.93 2.36 -0.75
C ILE A 60 3.12 2.46 -1.71
N GLU A 61 3.98 1.44 -1.72
CA GLU A 61 5.15 1.35 -2.61
C GLU A 61 4.74 1.42 -4.08
N THR A 62 3.67 0.70 -4.45
CA THR A 62 3.15 0.67 -5.82
C THR A 62 2.64 2.04 -6.24
N TYR A 63 1.83 2.69 -5.40
CA TYR A 63 1.33 4.04 -5.67
C TYR A 63 2.47 5.06 -5.83
N ARG A 64 3.47 5.03 -4.94
CA ARG A 64 4.64 5.92 -5.02
C ARG A 64 5.36 5.78 -6.37
N ARG A 65 5.59 4.54 -6.83
CA ARG A 65 6.23 4.27 -8.13
C ARG A 65 5.39 4.78 -9.30
N THR A 66 4.07 4.60 -9.25
CA THR A 66 3.16 5.13 -10.28
C THR A 66 3.21 6.65 -10.35
N LEU A 67 3.18 7.33 -9.19
CA LEU A 67 3.28 8.78 -9.12
C LEU A 67 4.60 9.29 -9.70
N GLU A 68 5.73 8.72 -9.29
CA GLU A 68 7.05 9.09 -9.81
C GLU A 68 7.16 8.90 -11.32
N LEU A 69 6.59 7.83 -11.85
CA LEU A 69 6.57 7.59 -13.29
C LEU A 69 5.77 8.66 -14.02
N SER A 70 4.59 9.03 -13.52
CA SER A 70 3.77 10.09 -14.10
C SER A 70 4.45 11.46 -14.04
N GLU A 71 5.15 11.78 -12.95
CA GLU A 71 5.92 13.02 -12.83
C GLU A 71 7.10 13.06 -13.82
N LEU A 72 7.83 11.95 -13.97
CA LEU A 72 8.92 11.84 -14.93
C LEU A 72 8.41 11.96 -16.37
N GLU A 73 7.30 11.31 -16.72
CA GLU A 73 6.65 11.42 -18.03
C GLU A 73 6.28 12.87 -18.34
N ALA A 74 5.63 13.57 -17.41
CA ALA A 74 5.27 14.98 -17.56
C ALA A 74 6.50 15.87 -17.79
N ARG A 75 7.60 15.62 -17.06
CA ARG A 75 8.87 16.35 -17.23
C ARG A 75 9.53 16.08 -18.58
N VAL A 76 9.50 14.85 -19.06
CA VAL A 76 10.03 14.49 -20.39
C VAL A 76 9.26 15.23 -21.49
N ILE A 77 7.93 15.20 -21.45
CA ILE A 77 7.08 15.91 -22.42
C ILE A 77 7.40 17.41 -22.43
N ALA A 78 7.52 18.05 -21.26
CA ALA A 78 7.87 19.46 -21.16
C ALA A 78 9.24 19.78 -21.77
N LEU A 79 10.23 18.90 -21.57
CA LEU A 79 11.56 19.05 -22.16
C LEU A 79 11.52 18.86 -23.69
N GLU A 80 10.81 17.85 -24.19
CA GLU A 80 10.69 17.59 -25.63
C GLU A 80 10.01 18.76 -26.36
N GLN A 81 8.98 19.35 -25.76
CA GLN A 81 8.31 20.55 -26.29
C GLN A 81 9.24 21.78 -26.30
N GLY A 82 10.07 21.95 -25.26
CA GLY A 82 11.01 23.06 -25.16
C GLY A 82 12.19 22.96 -26.13
N HIS A 83 12.60 21.76 -26.54
CA HIS A 83 13.67 21.54 -27.52
C HIS A 83 13.16 21.53 -28.98
N ALA A 84 11.85 21.46 -29.20
CA ALA A 84 11.23 21.50 -30.53
C ALA A 84 10.89 22.93 -31.01
N ALA A 85 11.17 23.95 -30.19
CA ALA A 85 11.01 25.38 -30.50
C ALA A 85 12.36 26.03 -30.83
#